data_AF-A0A519MTT0-F1
#
_entry.id   AF-A0A519MTT0-F1
#
_cell.length_a   1.000
_cell.length_b   1.000
_cell.length_c   1.000
_cell.angle_alpha   90.00
_cell.angle_beta   90.00
_cell.angle_gamma   90.00
#
_symmetry.space_group_name_H-M   'P 1'
#
loop_
_entity.id
_entity.type
_entity.pdbx_description
1 polymer ?
#
loop_
_entity_poly.entity_id
_entity_poly.type
_entity_poly.pdbx_seq_one_letter_code
_entity_poly.pdbx_strand_id
1 'polypeptide(L)'
;MKLLLLPILLLSLSVTAQTYPKYTGNKTVKDTSAPKPKAASKTKATTEAEKPLVINMPKESKITSGNFQDFMNRGVEQFKSGKYIEAVKLYTKALSVATEEQAWRALISRASVYSQMKKYDLSLKDCTTIIDNNNIPEKQLATTYMARARYAQELKDMELACSDVNKAKEMGLPPSLTQGIRCD
;
A
#
# COMPACT_ATOMS: atom_id res chain seq x y z
N MET A 1 -4.89 18.44 -58.52
CA MET A 1 -4.33 18.17 -57.17
C MET A 1 -4.94 16.87 -56.64
N LYS A 2 -4.15 15.81 -56.50
CA LYS A 2 -4.56 14.55 -55.84
C LYS A 2 -4.11 14.65 -54.37
N LEU A 3 -5.07 14.78 -53.45
CA LEU A 3 -4.80 14.78 -52.01
C LEU A 3 -4.78 13.32 -51.54
N LEU A 4 -3.59 12.80 -51.25
CA LEU A 4 -3.40 11.48 -50.64
C LEU A 4 -3.75 11.56 -49.15
N LEU A 5 -4.88 11.00 -48.75
CA LEU A 5 -5.23 10.76 -47.35
C LEU A 5 -4.71 9.36 -46.95
N LEU A 6 -3.67 9.32 -46.12
CA LEU A 6 -3.18 8.11 -45.46
C LEU A 6 -4.09 7.79 -44.25
N PRO A 7 -4.59 6.55 -44.09
CA PRO A 7 -5.36 6.16 -42.92
C PRO A 7 -4.41 5.99 -41.72
N ILE A 8 -4.59 6.83 -40.70
CA ILE A 8 -3.89 6.70 -39.41
C ILE A 8 -4.48 5.48 -38.69
N LEU A 9 -3.71 4.40 -38.65
CA LEU A 9 -4.03 3.18 -37.92
C LEU A 9 -3.92 3.47 -36.41
N LEU A 10 -5.04 3.86 -35.78
CA LEU A 10 -5.15 3.96 -34.33
C LEU A 10 -5.14 2.54 -33.75
N LEU A 11 -3.95 2.03 -33.44
CA LEU A 11 -3.77 0.87 -32.57
C LEU A 11 -4.36 1.23 -31.21
N SER A 12 -5.58 0.73 -30.96
CA SER A 12 -6.22 0.77 -29.66
C SER A 12 -5.38 -0.08 -28.70
N LEU A 13 -4.47 0.56 -27.96
CA LEU A 13 -3.88 -0.01 -26.76
C LEU A 13 -5.03 -0.16 -25.76
N SER A 14 -5.59 -1.37 -25.69
CA SER A 14 -6.50 -1.75 -24.63
C SER A 14 -5.75 -1.62 -23.29
N VAL A 15 -6.05 -0.55 -22.57
CA VAL A 15 -5.60 -0.35 -21.19
C VAL A 15 -6.37 -1.34 -20.33
N THR A 16 -5.80 -2.52 -20.10
CA THR A 16 -6.29 -3.41 -19.06
C THR A 16 -5.76 -2.87 -17.72
N ALA A 17 -6.55 -2.04 -17.05
CA ALA A 17 -6.30 -1.66 -15.67
C ALA A 17 -6.55 -2.90 -14.79
N GLN A 18 -5.49 -3.62 -14.44
CA GLN A 18 -5.61 -4.74 -13.52
C GLN A 18 -5.74 -4.17 -12.10
N THR A 19 -6.97 -4.05 -11.62
CA THR A 19 -7.26 -3.80 -10.21
C THR A 19 -6.80 -5.00 -9.39
N TYR A 20 -5.85 -4.80 -8.48
CA TYR A 20 -5.49 -5.86 -7.54
C TYR A 20 -6.66 -6.08 -6.57
N PRO A 21 -7.04 -7.33 -6.29
CA PRO A 21 -8.10 -7.59 -5.34
C PRO A 21 -7.71 -7.00 -3.99
N LYS A 22 -8.63 -6.24 -3.39
CA LYS A 22 -8.59 -5.90 -1.97
C LYS A 22 -8.40 -7.21 -1.22
N TYR A 23 -7.33 -7.37 -0.44
CA TYR A 23 -7.23 -8.51 0.47
C TYR A 23 -8.29 -8.29 1.55
N THR A 24 -9.46 -8.87 1.33
CA THR A 24 -10.53 -8.96 2.30
C THR A 24 -10.39 -10.34 2.94
N GLY A 25 -9.85 -10.42 4.15
CA GLY A 25 -9.90 -11.68 4.92
C GLY A 25 -11.33 -12.23 4.94
N ASN A 26 -11.47 -13.55 5.06
CA ASN A 26 -12.78 -14.19 4.93
C ASN A 26 -13.62 -13.96 6.21
N LYS A 27 -14.44 -12.89 6.23
CA LYS A 27 -15.81 -12.74 6.79
C LYS A 27 -16.08 -11.45 7.58
N THR A 28 -17.22 -10.87 7.22
CA THR A 28 -18.16 -10.02 7.99
C THR A 28 -17.56 -8.90 8.84
N VAL A 29 -17.58 -7.70 8.24
CA VAL A 29 -17.44 -6.41 8.91
C VAL A 29 -18.37 -6.37 10.14
N LYS A 30 -17.80 -6.50 11.33
CA LYS A 30 -18.42 -5.96 12.54
C LYS A 30 -17.86 -4.56 12.72
N ASP A 31 -18.75 -3.57 12.64
CA ASP A 31 -18.45 -2.18 12.90
C ASP A 31 -17.66 -2.05 14.19
N THR A 32 -16.37 -1.79 14.05
CA THR A 32 -15.53 -1.29 15.14
C THR A 32 -14.75 -0.13 14.56
N SER A 33 -14.95 1.02 15.18
CA SER A 33 -14.62 2.35 14.69
C SER A 33 -13.11 2.59 14.58
N ALA A 34 -12.52 2.29 13.43
CA ALA A 34 -11.33 2.98 12.96
C ALA A 34 -11.77 4.28 12.27
N PRO A 35 -11.16 5.45 12.55
CA PRO A 35 -11.45 6.66 11.81
C PRO A 35 -11.20 6.42 10.32
N LYS A 36 -12.26 6.52 9.52
CA LYS A 36 -12.16 6.47 8.06
C LYS A 36 -11.24 7.62 7.62
N PRO A 37 -10.19 7.38 6.82
CA PRO A 37 -9.30 8.44 6.37
C PRO A 37 -10.13 9.56 5.77
N LYS A 38 -9.94 10.79 6.28
CA LYS A 38 -10.62 11.96 5.72
C LYS A 38 -10.03 12.16 4.33
N ALA A 39 -10.90 12.08 3.33
CA ALA A 39 -10.55 12.43 1.96
C ALA A 39 -9.86 13.80 1.97
N ALA A 40 -8.66 13.87 1.38
CA ALA A 40 -7.88 15.09 1.29
C ALA A 40 -8.76 16.28 0.87
N SER A 41 -8.76 17.32 1.69
CA SER A 41 -9.49 18.57 1.43
C SER A 41 -8.90 19.29 0.20
N LYS A 42 -9.50 19.01 -0.95
CA LYS A 42 -9.80 19.88 -2.11
C LYS A 42 -8.76 20.96 -2.47
N THR A 43 -7.90 20.63 -3.44
CA THR A 43 -7.57 21.56 -4.53
C THR A 43 -8.49 21.22 -5.70
N LYS A 44 -9.16 22.24 -6.25
CA LYS A 44 -10.24 22.18 -7.25
C LYS A 44 -9.93 21.25 -8.43
N ALA A 45 -10.58 20.10 -8.49
CA ALA A 45 -10.73 19.28 -9.69
C ALA A 45 -12.21 18.92 -9.86
N THR A 46 -12.72 19.26 -11.03
CA THR A 46 -14.05 18.95 -11.54
C THR A 46 -14.42 17.48 -11.38
N THR A 47 -15.70 17.23 -11.11
CA THR A 47 -16.37 15.93 -11.15
C THR A 47 -15.92 15.10 -12.36
N GLU A 48 -15.08 14.10 -12.12
CA GLU A 48 -14.78 13.00 -13.03
C GLU A 48 -14.70 11.75 -12.15
N ALA A 49 -15.46 10.71 -12.52
CA ALA A 49 -15.52 9.43 -11.80
C ALA A 49 -14.10 8.91 -11.50
N GLU A 50 -13.88 8.40 -10.29
CA GLU A 50 -12.59 7.95 -9.77
C GLU A 50 -11.84 7.06 -10.78
N LYS A 51 -10.89 7.64 -11.50
CA LYS A 51 -9.94 6.92 -12.35
C LYS A 51 -9.05 6.07 -11.43
N PRO A 52 -8.88 4.76 -11.68
CA PRO A 52 -7.97 3.91 -10.92
C PRO A 52 -6.55 4.49 -10.95
N LEU A 53 -5.87 4.53 -9.79
CA LEU A 53 -4.46 4.92 -9.70
C LEU A 53 -3.59 3.87 -10.40
N VAL A 54 -3.11 4.20 -11.61
CA VAL A 54 -2.27 3.35 -12.46
C VAL A 54 -0.80 3.56 -12.11
N ILE A 55 -0.21 2.62 -11.37
CA ILE A 55 1.25 2.38 -11.47
C ILE A 55 1.48 1.63 -12.78
N ASN A 56 2.18 2.25 -13.73
CA ASN A 56 2.49 1.67 -15.03
C ASN A 56 3.54 0.55 -14.84
N MET A 57 3.07 -0.64 -14.48
CA MET A 57 3.93 -1.81 -14.30
C MET A 57 4.22 -2.41 -15.68
N PRO A 58 5.49 -2.59 -16.06
CA PRO A 58 5.81 -3.29 -17.30
C PRO A 58 5.29 -4.73 -17.21
N LYS A 59 4.82 -5.24 -18.37
CA LYS A 59 4.29 -6.59 -18.61
C LYS A 59 5.01 -7.63 -17.74
N GLU A 60 4.22 -8.52 -17.12
CA GLU A 60 4.67 -9.55 -16.18
C GLU A 60 5.99 -10.19 -16.62
N SER A 61 7.05 -9.97 -15.84
CA SER A 61 8.26 -10.79 -15.97
C SER A 61 7.94 -12.17 -15.41
N LYS A 62 8.58 -13.19 -15.99
CA LYS A 62 8.37 -14.63 -15.80
C LYS A 62 8.72 -15.12 -14.36
N ILE A 63 8.05 -14.59 -13.34
CA ILE A 63 8.17 -15.01 -11.94
C ILE A 63 7.10 -16.08 -11.71
N THR A 64 7.44 -17.34 -11.96
CA THR A 64 6.45 -18.41 -12.16
C THR A 64 6.29 -19.40 -11.01
N SER A 65 7.19 -19.47 -10.03
CA SER A 65 7.04 -20.38 -8.88
C SER A 65 7.78 -19.88 -7.64
N GLY A 66 7.25 -20.23 -6.47
CA GLY A 66 7.78 -19.87 -5.16
C GLY A 66 6.73 -20.09 -4.08
N ASN A 67 7.16 -20.44 -2.86
CA ASN A 67 6.28 -20.38 -1.69
C ASN A 67 6.34 -18.96 -1.08
N PHE A 68 5.55 -18.73 -0.02
CA PHE A 68 5.52 -17.42 0.65
C PHE A 68 6.93 -16.92 1.02
N GLN A 69 7.76 -17.78 1.63
CA GLN A 69 9.09 -17.39 2.10
C GLN A 69 10.06 -17.10 0.94
N ASP A 70 9.97 -17.85 -0.18
CA ASP A 70 10.75 -17.58 -1.40
C ASP A 70 10.46 -16.18 -1.93
N PHE A 71 9.19 -15.83 -2.10
CA PHE A 71 8.80 -14.51 -2.59
C PHE A 71 9.21 -13.39 -1.62
N MET A 72 9.07 -13.62 -0.31
CA MET A 72 9.52 -12.65 0.69
C MET A 72 11.03 -12.41 0.61
N ASN A 73 11.84 -13.46 0.55
CA ASN A 73 13.30 -13.35 0.48
C ASN A 73 13.76 -12.62 -0.79
N ARG A 74 13.24 -13.04 -1.93
CA ARG A 74 13.54 -12.39 -3.22
C ARG A 74 13.08 -10.93 -3.22
N GLY A 75 11.93 -10.63 -2.61
CA GLY A 75 11.43 -9.25 -2.46
C GLY A 75 12.41 -8.38 -1.67
N VAL A 76 12.98 -8.91 -0.58
CA VAL A 76 14.01 -8.23 0.21
C VAL A 76 15.29 -8.00 -0.60
N GLU A 77 15.72 -8.98 -1.39
CA GLU A 77 16.91 -8.85 -2.26
C GLU A 77 16.73 -7.74 -3.30
N GLN A 78 15.56 -7.67 -3.96
CA GLN A 78 15.27 -6.62 -4.92
C GLN A 78 15.20 -5.24 -4.23
N PHE A 79 14.58 -5.18 -3.05
CA PHE A 79 14.51 -3.95 -2.26
C PHE A 79 15.90 -3.42 -1.88
N LYS A 80 16.77 -4.28 -1.36
CA LYS A 80 18.17 -3.96 -1.04
C LYS A 80 18.96 -3.52 -2.28
N SER A 81 18.60 -4.05 -3.44
CA SER A 81 19.19 -3.68 -4.74
C SER A 81 18.59 -2.40 -5.35
N GLY A 82 17.71 -1.68 -4.65
CA GLY A 82 17.04 -0.48 -5.15
C GLY A 82 15.97 -0.73 -6.22
N LYS A 83 15.67 -2.00 -6.52
CA LYS A 83 14.70 -2.43 -7.53
C LYS A 83 13.30 -2.49 -6.93
N TYR A 84 12.75 -1.31 -6.66
CA TYR A 84 11.51 -1.18 -5.87
C TYR A 84 10.28 -1.77 -6.57
N ILE A 85 10.15 -1.63 -7.90
CA ILE A 85 9.02 -2.19 -8.64
C ILE A 85 9.03 -3.72 -8.59
N GLU A 86 10.21 -4.33 -8.72
CA GLU A 86 10.43 -5.76 -8.64
C GLU A 86 10.15 -6.29 -7.22
N ALA A 87 10.56 -5.55 -6.19
CA ALA A 87 10.23 -5.87 -4.80
C ALA A 87 8.71 -5.85 -4.56
N VAL A 88 8.00 -4.81 -5.05
CA VAL A 88 6.53 -4.73 -4.98
C VAL A 88 5.86 -5.92 -5.68
N LYS A 89 6.35 -6.31 -6.87
CA LYS A 89 5.87 -7.49 -7.60
C LYS A 89 6.01 -8.76 -6.75
N LEU A 90 7.17 -8.96 -6.13
CA LEU A 90 7.46 -10.14 -5.32
C LEU A 90 6.63 -10.18 -4.04
N TYR A 91 6.50 -9.07 -3.30
CA TYR A 91 5.61 -9.03 -2.12
C TYR A 91 4.13 -9.22 -2.50
N THR A 92 3.72 -8.78 -3.68
CA THR A 92 2.36 -9.03 -4.19
C THR A 92 2.15 -10.51 -4.51
N LYS A 93 3.14 -11.19 -5.08
CA LYS A 93 3.09 -12.65 -5.24
C LYS A 93 3.12 -13.38 -3.90
N ALA A 94 3.90 -12.92 -2.91
CA ALA A 94 3.87 -13.45 -1.55
C ALA A 94 2.45 -13.38 -0.96
N LEU A 95 1.76 -12.24 -1.10
CA LEU A 95 0.37 -12.09 -0.65
C LEU A 95 -0.60 -13.07 -1.32
N SER A 96 -0.39 -13.39 -2.60
CA SER A 96 -1.26 -14.33 -3.32
C SER A 96 -1.19 -15.78 -2.82
N VAL A 97 -0.15 -16.13 -2.06
CA VAL A 97 0.07 -17.46 -1.49
C VAL A 97 0.16 -17.44 0.04
N ALA A 98 -0.13 -16.30 0.67
CA ALA A 98 -0.01 -16.10 2.11
C ALA A 98 -1.19 -16.72 2.87
N THR A 99 -0.92 -17.29 4.05
CA THR A 99 -1.96 -17.47 5.07
C THR A 99 -2.34 -16.11 5.70
N GLU A 100 -3.45 -16.07 6.44
CA GLU A 100 -3.89 -14.83 7.12
C GLU A 100 -2.82 -14.30 8.09
N GLU A 101 -2.18 -15.20 8.85
CA GLU A 101 -1.10 -14.88 9.80
C GLU A 101 0.20 -14.42 9.11
N GLN A 102 0.37 -14.73 7.83
CA GLN A 102 1.55 -14.35 7.05
C GLN A 102 1.36 -13.03 6.30
N ALA A 103 0.12 -12.70 5.92
CA ALA A 103 -0.20 -11.59 5.04
C ALA A 103 0.38 -10.25 5.53
N TRP A 104 0.36 -10.00 6.83
CA TRP A 104 0.88 -8.75 7.40
C TRP A 104 2.37 -8.52 7.10
N ARG A 105 3.18 -9.59 7.02
CA ARG A 105 4.62 -9.49 6.73
C ARG A 105 4.87 -8.98 5.32
N ALA A 106 4.09 -9.45 4.36
CA ALA A 106 4.20 -9.01 2.97
C ALA A 106 3.61 -7.60 2.80
N LEU A 107 2.48 -7.28 3.45
CA LEU A 107 1.88 -5.94 3.44
C LEU A 107 2.84 -4.88 4.01
N ILE A 108 3.43 -5.10 5.19
CA ILE A 108 4.31 -4.10 5.81
C ILE A 108 5.61 -3.91 5.01
N SER A 109 6.11 -4.99 4.42
CA SER A 109 7.29 -4.92 3.52
C SER A 109 6.96 -4.11 2.27
N ARG A 110 5.80 -4.37 1.64
CA ARG A 110 5.35 -3.64 0.47
C ARG A 110 5.06 -2.17 0.77
N ALA A 111 4.43 -1.87 1.91
CA ALA A 111 4.22 -0.50 2.39
C ALA A 111 5.54 0.27 2.54
N SER A 112 6.58 -0.40 3.06
CA SER A 112 7.93 0.19 3.20
C SER A 112 8.59 0.44 1.84
N VAL A 113 8.38 -0.43 0.85
CA VAL A 113 8.88 -0.19 -0.52
C VAL A 113 8.15 0.99 -1.16
N TYR A 114 6.81 1.05 -1.00
CA TYR A 114 6.02 2.17 -1.50
C TYR A 114 6.45 3.51 -0.88
N SER A 115 6.83 3.53 0.40
CA SER A 115 7.29 4.77 1.04
C SER A 115 8.66 5.22 0.51
N GLN A 116 9.58 4.29 0.20
CA GLN A 116 10.81 4.61 -0.52
C GLN A 116 10.55 5.21 -1.91
N MET A 117 9.43 4.84 -2.54
CA MET A 117 8.97 5.41 -3.81
C MET A 117 8.12 6.69 -3.63
N LYS A 118 7.96 7.20 -2.40
CA LYS A 118 7.08 8.32 -2.04
C LYS A 118 5.60 8.11 -2.41
N LYS A 119 5.16 6.85 -2.45
CA LYS A 119 3.77 6.43 -2.67
C LYS A 119 3.06 6.19 -1.33
N TYR A 120 3.00 7.26 -0.52
CA TYR A 120 2.51 7.20 0.86
C TYR A 120 1.03 6.80 0.96
N ASP A 121 0.23 7.09 -0.06
CA ASP A 121 -1.16 6.65 -0.20
C ASP A 121 -1.26 5.11 -0.23
N LEU A 122 -0.39 4.45 -1.00
CA LEU A 122 -0.32 3.00 -1.07
C LEU A 122 0.23 2.39 0.22
N SER A 123 1.24 3.03 0.83
CA SER A 123 1.77 2.62 2.14
C SER A 123 0.70 2.67 3.23
N LEU A 124 -0.10 3.75 3.28
CA LEU A 124 -1.20 3.92 4.24
C LEU A 124 -2.28 2.85 4.04
N LYS A 125 -2.61 2.52 2.79
CA LYS A 125 -3.58 1.48 2.45
C LYS A 125 -3.13 0.09 2.92
N ASP A 126 -1.87 -0.26 2.70
CA ASP A 126 -1.31 -1.54 3.16
C ASP A 126 -1.28 -1.61 4.70
N CYS A 127 -0.86 -0.55 5.39
CA CYS A 127 -0.91 -0.48 6.86
C CYS A 127 -2.35 -0.58 7.41
N THR A 128 -3.31 0.09 6.77
CA THR A 128 -4.73 0.03 7.17
C THR A 128 -5.27 -1.38 7.01
N THR A 129 -4.93 -2.08 5.93
CA THR A 129 -5.33 -3.47 5.73
C THR A 129 -4.80 -4.39 6.83
N ILE A 130 -3.58 -4.17 7.32
CA ILE A 130 -3.02 -4.93 8.46
C ILE A 130 -3.84 -4.68 9.73
N ILE A 131 -4.08 -3.40 10.05
CA ILE A 131 -4.78 -2.97 11.26
C ILE A 131 -6.22 -3.51 11.26
N ASP A 132 -6.93 -3.38 10.15
CA ASP A 132 -8.34 -3.81 10.04
C ASP A 132 -8.49 -5.33 10.18
N ASN A 133 -7.53 -6.11 9.66
CA ASN A 133 -7.58 -7.57 9.76
C ASN A 133 -7.19 -8.10 11.15
N ASN A 134 -6.40 -7.35 11.92
CA ASN A 134 -5.97 -7.68 13.28
C ASN A 134 -5.35 -9.09 13.47
N ASN A 135 -4.81 -9.69 12.40
CA ASN A 135 -4.16 -11.01 12.40
C ASN A 135 -2.63 -10.86 12.46
N ILE A 136 -2.15 -10.15 13.47
CA ILE A 136 -0.75 -9.76 13.63
C ILE A 136 -0.41 -9.73 15.13
N PRO A 137 0.83 -10.08 15.55
CA PRO A 137 1.16 -9.99 16.96
C PRO A 137 1.14 -8.53 17.46
N GLU A 138 0.73 -8.33 18.71
CA GLU A 138 0.41 -7.01 19.28
C GLU A 138 1.55 -5.99 19.12
N LYS A 139 2.79 -6.41 19.36
CA LYS A 139 3.97 -5.54 19.17
C LYS A 139 4.08 -5.02 17.74
N GLN A 140 3.84 -5.89 16.75
CA GLN A 140 3.90 -5.52 15.35
C GLN A 140 2.69 -4.68 14.93
N LEU A 141 1.52 -4.92 15.51
CA LEU A 141 0.35 -4.04 15.35
C LEU A 141 0.67 -2.61 15.80
N ALA A 142 1.25 -2.49 16.98
CA ALA A 142 1.62 -1.20 17.56
C ALA A 142 2.71 -0.48 16.70
N THR A 143 3.68 -1.21 16.15
CA THR A 143 4.61 -0.63 15.15
C THR A 143 3.94 -0.27 13.82
N THR A 144 2.85 -0.96 13.45
CA THR A 144 2.10 -0.68 12.22
C THR A 144 1.30 0.61 12.34
N TYR A 145 0.72 0.89 13.51
CA TYR A 145 0.14 2.20 13.82
C TYR A 145 1.19 3.31 13.68
N MET A 146 2.40 3.14 14.25
CA MET A 146 3.49 4.12 14.06
C MET A 146 3.90 4.30 12.59
N ALA A 147 3.98 3.23 11.82
CA ALA A 147 4.27 3.33 10.39
C ALA A 147 3.19 4.11 9.64
N ARG A 148 1.90 3.80 9.91
CA ARG A 148 0.77 4.52 9.32
C ARG A 148 0.76 5.99 9.72
N ALA A 149 1.09 6.31 10.97
CA ALA A 149 1.20 7.69 11.43
C ALA A 149 2.22 8.50 10.63
N ARG A 150 3.40 7.93 10.37
CA ARG A 150 4.44 8.58 9.56
C ARG A 150 3.97 8.80 8.12
N TYR A 151 3.31 7.81 7.52
CA TYR A 151 2.77 7.98 6.17
C TYR A 151 1.63 9.00 6.10
N ALA A 152 0.78 9.06 7.14
CA ALA A 152 -0.25 10.08 7.28
C ALA A 152 0.35 11.49 7.41
N GLN A 153 1.44 11.64 8.18
CA GLN A 153 2.17 12.90 8.28
C GLN A 153 2.73 13.37 6.93
N GLU A 154 3.33 12.48 6.14
CA GLU A 154 3.80 12.81 4.78
C GLU A 154 2.66 13.26 3.85
N LEU A 155 1.46 12.74 4.08
CA LEU A 155 0.22 13.14 3.40
C LEU A 155 -0.46 14.37 4.03
N LYS A 156 0.12 14.94 5.10
CA LYS A 156 -0.43 16.06 5.89
C LYS A 156 -1.76 15.75 6.57
N ASP A 157 -2.12 14.49 6.73
CA ASP A 157 -3.25 14.05 7.55
C ASP A 157 -2.79 13.95 9.01
N MET A 158 -2.67 15.12 9.65
CA MET A 158 -2.17 15.22 11.03
C MET A 158 -3.15 14.64 12.05
N GLU A 159 -4.45 14.63 11.75
CA GLU A 159 -5.46 14.02 12.62
C GLU A 159 -5.27 12.51 12.72
N LEU A 160 -5.13 11.83 11.57
CA LEU A 160 -4.82 10.40 11.55
C LEU A 160 -3.44 10.12 12.15
N ALA A 161 -2.43 10.93 11.80
CA ALA A 161 -1.08 10.75 12.32
C ALA A 161 -1.07 10.78 13.86
N CYS A 162 -1.76 11.75 14.46
CA CYS A 162 -1.79 11.89 15.91
C CYS A 162 -2.65 10.84 16.61
N SER A 163 -3.78 10.45 16.00
CA SER A 163 -4.57 9.31 16.46
C SER A 163 -3.72 8.03 16.53
N ASP A 164 -2.99 7.72 15.45
CA ASP A 164 -2.14 6.53 15.38
C ASP A 164 -0.93 6.61 16.31
N VAL A 165 -0.35 7.80 16.51
CA VAL A 165 0.73 8.02 17.47
C VAL A 165 0.29 7.67 18.88
N ASN A 166 -0.87 8.20 19.29
CA ASN A 166 -1.44 7.94 20.60
C ASN A 166 -1.81 6.47 20.74
N LYS A 167 -2.38 5.86 19.70
CA LYS A 167 -2.74 4.45 19.76
C LYS A 167 -1.54 3.54 20.00
N ALA A 168 -0.42 3.76 19.31
CA ALA A 168 0.76 2.96 19.53
C ALA A 168 1.43 3.20 20.90
N LYS A 169 1.31 4.40 21.49
CA LYS A 169 1.72 4.66 22.89
C LYS A 169 0.86 3.86 23.88
N GLU A 170 -0.46 3.84 23.70
CA GLU A 170 -1.38 3.02 24.52
C GLU A 170 -1.03 1.53 24.46
N MET A 171 -0.57 1.06 23.30
CA MET A 171 -0.11 -0.32 23.09
C MET A 171 1.33 -0.57 23.59
N GLY A 172 1.92 0.38 24.29
CA GLY A 172 3.21 0.21 24.96
C GLY A 172 4.45 0.44 24.09
N LEU A 173 4.36 1.09 22.91
CA LEU A 173 5.59 1.52 22.22
C LEU A 173 6.32 2.58 23.05
N PRO A 174 7.63 2.44 23.26
CA PRO A 174 8.41 3.38 24.04
C PRO A 174 8.53 4.75 23.33
N PRO A 175 8.75 5.85 24.08
CA PRO A 175 8.96 7.19 23.52
C PRO A 175 9.98 7.26 22.37
N SER A 176 11.04 6.46 22.43
CA SER A 176 12.06 6.38 21.38
C SER A 176 11.50 5.98 20.00
N LEU A 177 10.36 5.28 19.95
CA LEU A 177 9.68 4.89 18.72
C LEU A 177 8.44 5.74 18.40
N THR A 178 7.96 6.53 19.36
CA THR A 178 6.71 7.32 19.25
C THR A 178 6.92 8.84 19.17
N GLN A 179 8.18 9.29 19.28
CA GLN A 179 8.59 10.69 19.09
C GLN A 179 8.67 11.08 17.60
N GLY A 180 8.68 12.39 17.32
CA GLY A 180 8.94 12.96 15.99
C GLY A 180 7.72 13.53 15.27
N ILE A 181 6.51 13.10 15.65
CA ILE A 181 5.25 13.70 15.18
C ILE A 181 4.70 14.57 16.31
N ARG A 182 4.46 15.85 16.02
CA ARG A 182 3.88 16.83 16.95
C ARG A 182 2.36 16.73 16.91
N CYS A 183 1.75 16.55 18.07
CA CYS A 183 0.32 16.28 18.26
C CYS A 183 -0.31 17.16 19.34
N ASP A 184 0.41 18.22 19.67
CA ASP A 184 0.16 19.27 20.65
C ASP A 184 -0.48 20.52 20.02
#